data_AF-A0A9E6RSI4-F1
#
_entry.id   AF-A0A9E6RSI4-F1
#
_cell.length_a   1.000
_cell.length_b   1.000
_cell.length_c   1.000
_cell.angle_alpha   90.00
_cell.angle_beta   90.00
_cell.angle_gamma   90.00
#
_symmetry.space_group_name_H-M   'P 1'
#
loop_
_entity.id
_entity.type
_entity.pdbx_description
1 polymer ?
#
loop_
_entity_poly.entity_id
_entity_poly.type
_entity_poly.pdbx_seq_one_letter_code
_entity_poly.pdbx_strand_id
1 'polypeptide(L)'
;MLGDSLTAGYGLGAQDALPVKLQAALTRLGHRVEVLNAGVSGDTTQGGAARVGWALADRPTHAVVALGGNDGLRGLEPRVTRANLDRILQQLRTAGVPVLLAGMVAPPNLGREYGEEFNRLFPELAAQHQVALYPFILDGVAADPALNQADGIHPNARGVEVMVQRMLPQVLTLLGLQGS
;
A
#
# COMPACT_ATOMS: atom_id res chain seq x y z
N MET A 1 -6.03 4.24 4.45
CA MET A 1 -5.04 3.63 3.52
C MET A 1 -5.08 4.38 2.21
N LEU A 2 -3.96 4.99 1.80
CA LEU A 2 -3.81 5.69 0.52
C LEU A 2 -3.20 4.72 -0.49
N GLY A 3 -3.93 4.36 -1.54
CA GLY A 3 -3.43 3.38 -2.51
C GLY A 3 -4.18 3.34 -3.83
N ASP A 4 -3.92 2.30 -4.61
CA ASP A 4 -4.49 2.08 -5.94
C ASP A 4 -5.63 1.03 -5.94
N SER A 5 -5.75 0.21 -7.00
CA SER A 5 -6.75 -0.85 -7.14
C SER A 5 -6.64 -1.92 -6.05
N LEU A 6 -5.42 -2.21 -5.55
CA LEU A 6 -5.19 -3.16 -4.47
C LEU A 6 -5.85 -2.69 -3.16
N THR A 7 -5.84 -1.37 -2.94
CA THR A 7 -6.52 -0.77 -1.78
C THR A 7 -8.01 -0.57 -2.04
N ALA A 8 -8.39 -0.19 -3.26
CA ALA A 8 -9.78 0.06 -3.63
C ALA A 8 -10.65 -1.21 -3.57
N GLY A 9 -10.05 -2.40 -3.74
CA GLY A 9 -10.77 -3.66 -3.84
C GLY A 9 -11.30 -3.91 -5.25
N TYR A 10 -10.50 -3.60 -6.28
CA TYR A 10 -10.87 -3.79 -7.68
C TYR A 10 -11.40 -5.21 -7.95
N GLY A 11 -12.55 -5.31 -8.62
CA GLY A 11 -13.17 -6.60 -8.95
C GLY A 11 -13.80 -7.35 -7.77
N LEU A 12 -13.76 -6.78 -6.55
CA LEU A 12 -14.31 -7.39 -5.34
C LEU A 12 -15.58 -6.68 -4.87
N GLY A 13 -16.37 -7.38 -4.04
CA GLY A 13 -17.42 -6.73 -3.26
C GLY A 13 -16.79 -5.79 -2.22
N ALA A 14 -17.50 -4.73 -1.85
CA ALA A 14 -16.99 -3.70 -0.93
C ALA A 14 -16.50 -4.28 0.42
N GLN A 15 -17.15 -5.34 0.90
CA GLN A 15 -16.76 -6.05 2.13
C GLN A 15 -15.41 -6.78 2.04
N ASP A 16 -14.93 -7.04 0.83
CA ASP A 16 -13.70 -7.79 0.55
C ASP A 16 -12.53 -6.89 0.16
N ALA A 17 -12.71 -5.56 0.16
CA ALA A 17 -11.62 -4.61 -0.02
C ALA A 17 -10.60 -4.69 1.14
N LEU A 18 -9.32 -4.47 0.82
CA LEU A 18 -8.21 -4.58 1.76
C LEU A 18 -8.40 -3.75 3.06
N PRO A 19 -8.78 -2.44 3.00
CA PRO A 19 -9.07 -1.66 4.20
C PRO A 19 -10.14 -2.27 5.10
N VAL A 20 -11.20 -2.81 4.50
CA VAL A 20 -12.35 -3.39 5.23
C VAL A 20 -11.94 -4.68 5.93
N LYS A 21 -11.20 -5.56 5.24
CA LYS A 21 -10.69 -6.80 5.83
C LYS A 21 -9.65 -6.52 6.92
N LEU A 22 -8.81 -5.50 6.74
CA LEU A 22 -7.84 -5.07 7.76
C LEU A 22 -8.55 -4.55 9.02
N GLN A 23 -9.58 -3.70 8.86
CA GLN A 23 -10.41 -3.23 9.98
C GLN A 23 -11.06 -4.40 10.72
N ALA A 24 -11.63 -5.36 9.98
CA ALA A 24 -12.25 -6.55 10.58
C ALA A 24 -11.23 -7.40 11.36
N ALA A 25 -9.99 -7.53 10.86
CA ALA A 25 -8.92 -8.22 11.57
C ALA A 25 -8.52 -7.50 12.87
N LEU A 26 -8.34 -6.18 12.84
CA LEU A 26 -8.07 -5.37 14.02
C LEU A 26 -9.21 -5.48 15.06
N THR A 27 -10.46 -5.47 14.59
CA THR A 27 -11.65 -5.62 15.45
C THR A 27 -11.68 -6.99 16.14
N ARG A 28 -11.34 -8.07 15.43
CA ARG A 28 -11.24 -9.42 16.03
C ARG A 28 -10.17 -9.52 17.12
N LEU A 29 -9.12 -8.69 17.04
CA LEU A 29 -8.10 -8.57 18.07
C LEU A 29 -8.50 -7.67 19.24
N GLY A 30 -9.74 -7.15 19.25
CA GLY A 30 -10.25 -6.27 20.30
C GLY A 30 -9.91 -4.79 20.11
N HIS A 31 -9.29 -4.41 18.99
CA HIS A 31 -8.87 -3.03 18.73
C HIS A 31 -9.97 -2.24 18.01
N ARG A 32 -10.28 -1.05 18.52
CA ARG A 32 -11.23 -0.12 17.88
C ARG A 32 -10.49 0.80 16.92
N VAL A 33 -10.28 0.32 15.70
CA VAL A 33 -9.58 1.06 14.63
C VAL A 33 -10.50 1.18 13.43
N GLU A 34 -10.68 2.40 12.93
CA GLU A 34 -11.33 2.65 11.64
C GLU A 34 -10.26 2.70 10.53
N VAL A 35 -10.47 1.96 9.45
CA VAL A 35 -9.54 1.94 8.32
C VAL A 35 -10.23 2.56 7.11
N LEU A 36 -9.96 3.84 6.90
CA LEU A 36 -10.49 4.60 5.78
C LEU A 36 -9.94 4.09 4.44
N ASN A 37 -10.82 3.84 3.47
CA ASN A 37 -10.43 3.45 2.13
C ASN A 37 -10.22 4.69 1.24
N ALA A 38 -8.95 5.06 1.03
CA ALA A 38 -8.55 6.06 0.04
C ALA A 38 -7.83 5.38 -1.15
N GLY A 39 -8.33 4.23 -1.58
CA GLY A 39 -7.91 3.52 -2.78
C GLY A 39 -8.59 4.06 -4.04
N VAL A 40 -7.83 4.26 -5.11
CA VAL A 40 -8.37 4.65 -6.43
C VAL A 40 -7.79 3.74 -7.49
N SER A 41 -8.64 2.95 -8.15
CA SER A 41 -8.17 2.01 -9.18
C SER A 41 -7.46 2.73 -10.32
N GLY A 42 -6.27 2.25 -10.69
CA GLY A 42 -5.45 2.83 -11.76
C GLY A 42 -4.58 4.03 -11.36
N ASP A 43 -4.61 4.44 -10.09
CA ASP A 43 -3.74 5.51 -9.59
C ASP A 43 -2.26 5.16 -9.72
N THR A 44 -1.50 6.09 -10.27
CA THR A 44 -0.05 6.14 -10.14
C THR A 44 0.33 6.93 -8.88
N THR A 45 1.62 6.92 -8.53
CA THR A 45 2.15 7.79 -7.48
C THR A 45 1.85 9.27 -7.73
N GLN A 46 1.79 9.71 -8.99
CA GLN A 46 1.41 11.08 -9.35
C GLN A 46 -0.03 11.41 -8.94
N GLY A 47 -0.97 10.50 -9.21
CA GLY A 47 -2.37 10.64 -8.79
C GLY A 47 -2.49 10.70 -7.28
N GLY A 48 -1.81 9.79 -6.58
CA GLY A 48 -1.71 9.80 -5.12
C GLY A 48 -1.16 11.10 -4.54
N ALA A 49 -0.09 11.65 -5.14
CA ALA A 49 0.52 12.90 -4.71
C ALA A 49 -0.38 14.11 -4.91
N ALA A 50 -1.22 14.10 -5.95
CA ALA A 50 -2.21 15.14 -6.20
C ALA A 50 -3.37 15.11 -5.18
N ARG A 51 -3.75 13.93 -4.68
CA ARG A 51 -4.93 13.77 -3.79
C ARG A 51 -4.63 13.46 -2.33
N VAL A 52 -3.37 13.37 -1.92
CA VAL A 52 -3.02 13.11 -0.50
C VAL A 52 -3.66 14.14 0.43
N GLY A 53 -3.83 15.40 -0.01
CA GLY A 53 -4.55 16.42 0.74
C GLY A 53 -6.03 16.08 1.00
N TRP A 54 -6.70 15.40 0.07
CA TRP A 54 -8.08 14.92 0.28
C TRP A 54 -8.11 13.79 1.29
N ALA A 55 -7.16 12.85 1.24
CA ALA A 55 -7.06 11.79 2.25
C ALA A 55 -6.74 12.34 3.66
N LEU A 56 -6.04 13.47 3.74
CA LEU A 56 -5.77 14.17 5.00
C LEU A 56 -6.99 14.93 5.56
N ALA A 57 -7.99 15.24 4.73
CA ALA A 57 -9.19 15.95 5.15
C ALA A 57 -10.03 15.15 6.17
N ASP A 58 -9.96 13.82 6.10
CA ASP A 58 -10.59 12.91 7.07
C ASP A 58 -9.84 12.86 8.42
N ARG A 59 -8.74 13.62 8.57
CA ARG A 59 -7.90 13.71 9.77
C ARG A 59 -7.43 12.33 10.28
N PRO A 60 -6.79 11.51 9.43
CA PRO A 60 -6.28 10.21 9.85
C PRO A 60 -5.20 10.37 10.92
N THR A 61 -5.18 9.45 11.88
CA THR A 61 -4.11 9.41 12.90
C THR A 61 -2.86 8.70 12.40
N HIS A 62 -3.00 7.79 11.43
CA HIS A 62 -1.92 7.00 10.83
C HIS A 62 -2.22 6.79 9.34
N ALA A 63 -1.18 6.55 8.54
CA ALA A 63 -1.34 6.25 7.12
C ALA A 63 -0.60 4.96 6.73
N VAL A 64 -1.25 4.17 5.87
CA VAL A 64 -0.56 3.17 5.04
C VAL A 64 -0.55 3.73 3.62
N VAL A 65 0.63 3.85 3.01
CA VAL A 65 0.81 4.29 1.62
C VAL A 65 1.16 3.09 0.76
N ALA A 66 0.29 2.75 -0.18
CA ALA A 66 0.36 1.57 -1.04
C ALA A 66 0.21 1.99 -2.52
N LEU A 67 1.24 2.67 -3.04
CA LEU A 67 1.28 3.21 -4.40
C LEU A 67 2.60 2.84 -5.09
N GLY A 68 2.60 2.88 -6.42
CA GLY A 68 3.76 2.53 -7.27
C GLY A 68 3.51 1.30 -8.14
N GLY A 69 2.48 0.50 -7.85
CA GLY A 69 2.16 -0.69 -8.65
C GLY A 69 1.88 -0.34 -10.10
N ASN A 70 1.02 0.66 -10.34
CA ASN A 70 0.71 1.15 -11.69
C ASN A 70 1.92 1.82 -12.37
N ASP A 71 2.78 2.52 -11.62
CA ASP A 71 4.00 3.12 -12.15
C ASP A 71 4.94 2.03 -12.69
N GLY A 72 5.14 0.97 -11.90
CA GLY A 72 5.89 -0.21 -12.30
C GLY A 72 5.26 -0.92 -13.50
N LEU A 73 3.95 -1.22 -13.47
CA LEU A 73 3.24 -1.87 -14.57
C LEU A 73 3.30 -1.09 -15.89
N ARG A 74 3.38 0.25 -15.82
CA ARG A 74 3.48 1.14 -16.99
C ARG A 74 4.92 1.44 -17.40
N GLY A 75 5.92 0.94 -16.68
CA GLY A 75 7.33 1.22 -16.94
C GLY A 75 7.69 2.70 -16.79
N LEU A 76 7.00 3.43 -15.90
CA LEU A 76 7.32 4.83 -15.66
C LEU A 76 8.71 4.95 -15.04
N GLU A 77 9.43 6.03 -15.37
CA GLU A 77 10.78 6.26 -14.87
C GLU A 77 10.83 6.22 -13.33
N PRO A 78 11.69 5.40 -12.69
CA PRO A 78 11.74 5.26 -11.24
C PRO A 78 11.93 6.58 -10.49
N ARG A 79 12.65 7.55 -11.08
CA ARG A 79 12.84 8.90 -10.51
C ARG A 79 11.53 9.68 -10.34
N VAL A 80 10.55 9.49 -11.25
CA VAL A 80 9.24 10.14 -11.17
C VAL A 80 8.45 9.53 -10.02
N THR A 81 8.41 8.20 -9.95
CA THR A 81 7.82 7.43 -8.83
C THR A 81 8.40 7.88 -7.49
N ARG A 82 9.73 8.02 -7.41
CA ARG A 82 10.44 8.50 -6.23
C ARG A 82 9.97 9.88 -5.80
N ALA A 83 9.99 10.86 -6.72
CA ALA A 83 9.63 12.24 -6.43
C ALA A 83 8.18 12.37 -5.94
N ASN A 84 7.27 11.58 -6.51
CA ASN A 84 5.87 11.58 -6.09
C ASN A 84 5.68 10.95 -4.71
N LEU A 85 6.32 9.80 -4.44
CA LEU A 85 6.29 9.18 -3.10
C LEU A 85 6.93 10.08 -2.05
N ASP A 86 8.05 10.73 -2.37
CA ASP A 86 8.70 11.72 -1.51
C ASP A 86 7.74 12.84 -1.12
N ARG A 87 7.02 13.40 -2.11
CA ARG A 87 5.99 14.44 -1.89
C ARG A 87 4.82 13.94 -1.03
N ILE A 88 4.38 12.70 -1.20
CA ILE A 88 3.32 12.10 -0.37
C ILE A 88 3.80 11.98 1.08
N LEU A 89 4.98 11.37 1.29
CA LEU A 89 5.56 11.16 2.61
C LEU A 89 5.85 12.49 3.32
N GLN A 90 6.34 13.50 2.59
CA GLN A 90 6.56 14.83 3.15
C GLN A 90 5.25 15.49 3.62
N GLN A 91 4.17 15.42 2.82
CA GLN A 91 2.88 15.98 3.23
C GLN A 91 2.30 15.27 4.46
N LEU A 92 2.39 13.94 4.53
CA LEU A 92 1.97 13.16 5.70
C LEU A 92 2.81 13.52 6.93
N ARG A 93 4.13 13.68 6.78
CA ARG A 93 5.04 14.10 7.86
C ARG A 93 4.70 15.51 8.37
N THR A 94 4.47 16.46 7.46
CA THR A 94 4.05 17.83 7.81
C THR A 94 2.72 17.83 8.57
N ALA A 95 1.80 16.92 8.26
CA ALA A 95 0.56 16.73 8.99
C ALA A 95 0.72 15.96 10.32
N GLY A 96 1.93 15.50 10.65
CA GLY A 96 2.20 14.74 11.88
C GLY A 96 1.63 13.32 11.86
N VAL A 97 1.36 12.75 10.68
CA VAL A 97 0.76 11.42 10.52
C VAL A 97 1.86 10.37 10.38
N PRO A 98 2.03 9.43 11.33
CA PRO A 98 2.96 8.31 11.19
C PRO A 98 2.57 7.41 10.01
N VAL A 99 3.57 6.90 9.30
CA VAL A 99 3.37 6.18 8.04
C VAL A 99 3.97 4.78 8.08
N LEU A 100 3.22 3.82 7.52
CA LEU A 100 3.75 2.56 6.99
C LEU A 100 3.76 2.65 5.46
N LEU A 101 4.95 2.67 4.86
CA LEU A 101 5.12 2.58 3.42
C LEU A 101 5.03 1.11 3.00
N ALA A 102 4.01 0.74 2.23
CA ALA A 102 3.88 -0.58 1.64
C ALA A 102 4.52 -0.59 0.25
N GLY A 103 5.63 -1.31 0.13
CA GLY A 103 6.45 -1.35 -1.07
C GLY A 103 5.85 -2.19 -2.20
N MET A 104 6.41 -1.98 -3.39
CA MET A 104 6.12 -2.74 -4.60
C MET A 104 7.41 -3.32 -5.17
N VAL A 105 7.27 -4.43 -5.90
CA VAL A 105 8.35 -5.03 -6.68
C VAL A 105 8.04 -4.81 -8.15
N ALA A 106 9.05 -4.40 -8.93
CA ALA A 106 8.90 -4.21 -10.36
C ALA A 106 8.52 -5.52 -11.08
N PRO A 107 7.68 -5.46 -12.12
CA PRO A 107 7.44 -6.59 -13.00
C PRO A 107 8.75 -7.12 -13.62
N PRO A 108 8.96 -8.45 -13.69
CA PRO A 108 10.23 -9.04 -14.13
C PRO A 108 10.54 -8.80 -15.63
N ASN A 109 9.55 -8.39 -16.42
CA ASN A 109 9.65 -8.17 -17.86
C ASN A 109 10.24 -6.79 -18.24
N LEU A 110 10.56 -5.92 -17.29
CA LEU A 110 11.06 -4.56 -17.54
C LEU A 110 12.60 -4.44 -17.54
N GLY A 111 13.30 -5.56 -17.39
CA GLY A 111 14.75 -5.59 -17.37
C GLY A 111 15.35 -5.37 -15.99
N ARG A 112 16.62 -5.77 -15.85
CA ARG A 112 17.32 -5.82 -14.56
C ARG A 112 17.59 -4.43 -14.00
N GLU A 113 18.08 -3.49 -14.82
CA GLU A 113 18.40 -2.14 -14.33
C GLU A 113 17.15 -1.44 -13.78
N TYR A 114 16.03 -1.48 -14.54
CA TYR A 114 14.77 -0.91 -14.09
C TYR A 114 14.30 -1.52 -12.77
N GLY A 115 14.32 -2.85 -12.67
CA GLY A 115 13.88 -3.55 -11.47
C GLY A 115 14.72 -3.20 -10.25
N GLU A 116 16.04 -3.14 -10.39
CA GLU A 116 16.94 -2.75 -9.30
C GLU A 116 16.70 -1.29 -8.85
N GLU A 117 16.52 -0.36 -9.79
CA GLU A 117 16.23 1.04 -9.46
C GLU A 117 14.87 1.21 -8.78
N PHE A 118 13.82 0.62 -9.34
CA PHE A 118 12.46 0.71 -8.82
C PHE A 118 12.33 0.07 -7.43
N ASN A 119 12.93 -1.11 -7.22
CA ASN A 119 12.83 -1.81 -5.95
C ASN A 119 13.58 -1.07 -4.83
N ARG A 120 14.69 -0.36 -5.14
CA ARG A 120 15.44 0.44 -4.16
C ARG A 120 14.68 1.67 -3.67
N LEU A 121 13.68 2.16 -4.42
CA LEU A 121 12.93 3.37 -4.05
C LEU A 121 12.31 3.26 -2.65
N PHE A 122 11.66 2.14 -2.36
CA PHE A 122 10.89 1.96 -1.14
C PHE A 122 11.76 1.95 0.13
N PRO A 123 12.83 1.12 0.25
CA PRO A 123 13.70 1.18 1.42
C PRO A 123 14.46 2.50 1.55
N GLU A 124 14.87 3.13 0.45
CA GLU A 124 15.54 4.43 0.50
C GLU A 124 14.59 5.53 1.01
N LEU A 125 13.36 5.59 0.51
CA LEU A 125 12.36 6.56 0.95
C LEU A 125 11.92 6.30 2.41
N ALA A 126 11.78 5.04 2.80
CA ALA A 126 11.45 4.69 4.18
C ALA A 126 12.53 5.18 5.14
N ALA A 127 13.81 4.95 4.82
CA ALA A 127 14.94 5.44 5.60
C ALA A 127 15.01 6.98 5.62
N GLN A 128 14.84 7.62 4.47
CA GLN A 128 14.91 9.08 4.32
C GLN A 128 13.84 9.80 5.16
N HIS A 129 12.61 9.27 5.18
CA HIS A 129 11.50 9.86 5.94
C HIS A 129 11.34 9.28 7.36
N GLN A 130 12.19 8.32 7.74
CA GLN A 130 12.13 7.61 9.02
C GLN A 130 10.76 6.97 9.29
N VAL A 131 10.18 6.37 8.26
CA VAL A 131 8.87 5.69 8.31
C VAL A 131 9.05 4.17 8.28
N ALA A 132 8.08 3.45 8.80
CA ALA A 132 8.10 1.99 8.74
C ALA A 132 7.93 1.51 7.28
N LEU A 133 8.58 0.40 6.93
CA LEU A 133 8.48 -0.25 5.63
C LEU A 133 7.80 -1.61 5.76
N TYR A 134 6.75 -1.84 4.99
CA TYR A 134 6.28 -3.18 4.64
C TYR A 134 6.81 -3.50 3.23
N PRO A 135 7.81 -4.39 3.07
CA PRO A 135 8.62 -4.44 1.84
C PRO A 135 7.83 -4.67 0.56
N PHE A 136 6.78 -5.51 0.60
CA PHE A 136 5.99 -5.83 -0.57
C PHE A 136 4.54 -6.11 -0.21
N ILE A 137 3.58 -5.33 -0.75
CA ILE A 137 2.17 -5.48 -0.37
C ILE A 137 1.54 -6.81 -0.80
N LEU A 138 2.06 -7.43 -1.86
CA LEU A 138 1.58 -8.71 -2.41
C LEU A 138 2.45 -9.88 -1.95
N ASP A 139 3.23 -9.73 -0.88
CA ASP A 139 3.98 -10.83 -0.29
C ASP A 139 3.05 -12.02 0.00
N GLY A 140 3.42 -13.21 -0.50
CA GLY A 140 2.62 -14.43 -0.41
C GLY A 140 1.34 -14.47 -1.24
N VAL A 141 1.10 -13.49 -2.12
CA VAL A 141 -0.06 -13.46 -3.04
C VAL A 141 0.37 -13.38 -4.49
N ALA A 142 1.40 -12.58 -4.79
CA ALA A 142 1.84 -12.37 -6.17
C ALA A 142 2.15 -13.69 -6.89
N ALA A 143 1.62 -13.81 -8.12
CA ALA A 143 1.79 -14.96 -9.00
C ALA A 143 1.19 -16.29 -8.52
N ASP A 144 0.31 -16.28 -7.52
CA ASP A 144 -0.49 -17.45 -7.14
C ASP A 144 -1.90 -17.37 -7.78
N PRO A 145 -2.21 -18.19 -8.80
CA PRO A 145 -3.52 -18.17 -9.45
C PRO A 145 -4.71 -18.46 -8.52
N ALA A 146 -4.48 -19.14 -7.39
CA ALA A 146 -5.52 -19.39 -6.40
C ALA A 146 -5.84 -18.15 -5.53
N LEU A 147 -4.91 -17.19 -5.47
CA LEU A 147 -5.04 -15.96 -4.70
C LEU A 147 -5.28 -14.72 -5.56
N ASN A 148 -5.13 -14.85 -6.88
CA ASN A 148 -5.37 -13.80 -7.86
C ASN A 148 -6.71 -13.96 -8.60
N GLN A 149 -7.17 -12.87 -9.21
CA GLN A 149 -8.23 -12.84 -10.20
C GLN A 149 -7.69 -13.34 -11.55
N ALA A 150 -8.58 -13.52 -12.53
CA ALA A 150 -8.23 -14.04 -13.85
C ALA A 150 -7.18 -13.20 -14.61
N ASP A 151 -6.98 -11.94 -14.23
CA ASP A 151 -5.94 -11.08 -14.81
C ASP A 151 -4.52 -11.37 -14.29
N GLY A 152 -4.38 -12.19 -13.24
CA GLY A 152 -3.08 -12.54 -12.65
C GLY A 152 -2.38 -11.41 -11.89
N ILE A 153 -3.01 -10.24 -11.75
CA ILE A 153 -2.44 -9.04 -11.13
C ILE A 153 -3.17 -8.72 -9.82
N HIS A 154 -4.51 -8.74 -9.86
CA HIS A 154 -5.32 -8.32 -8.73
C HIS A 154 -5.62 -9.50 -7.79
N PRO A 155 -5.51 -9.35 -6.47
CA PRO A 155 -5.93 -10.36 -5.51
C PRO A 155 -7.43 -10.63 -5.60
N ASN A 156 -7.82 -11.89 -5.45
CA ASN A 156 -9.21 -12.25 -5.16
C ASN A 156 -9.48 -12.09 -3.64
N ALA A 157 -10.71 -12.36 -3.18
CA ALA A 157 -11.07 -12.21 -1.77
C ALA A 157 -10.15 -13.01 -0.82
N ARG A 158 -9.71 -14.21 -1.22
CA ARG A 158 -8.77 -15.04 -0.46
C ARG A 158 -7.36 -14.45 -0.46
N GLY A 159 -6.91 -13.90 -1.58
CA GLY A 159 -5.65 -13.15 -1.65
C GLY A 159 -5.63 -11.96 -0.70
N VAL A 160 -6.73 -11.20 -0.62
CA VAL A 160 -6.84 -10.09 0.35
C VAL A 160 -6.71 -10.57 1.79
N GLU A 161 -7.29 -11.72 2.16
CA GLU A 161 -7.12 -12.29 3.50
C GLU A 161 -5.65 -12.59 3.82
N VAL A 162 -4.90 -13.13 2.85
CA VAL A 162 -3.46 -13.39 3.00
C VAL A 162 -2.66 -12.08 3.14
N MET A 163 -2.98 -11.07 2.34
CA MET A 163 -2.37 -9.74 2.47
C MET A 163 -2.58 -9.17 3.87
N VAL A 164 -3.82 -9.22 4.38
CA VAL A 164 -4.15 -8.74 5.73
C VAL A 164 -3.35 -9.50 6.77
N GLN A 165 -3.34 -10.83 6.73
CA GLN A 165 -2.60 -11.65 7.69
C GLN A 165 -1.11 -11.28 7.75
N ARG A 166 -0.49 -11.06 6.59
CA ARG A 166 0.96 -10.78 6.49
C ARG A 166 1.34 -9.36 6.87
N MET A 167 0.48 -8.37 6.59
CA MET A 167 0.77 -6.97 6.94
C MET A 167 0.35 -6.60 8.36
N LEU A 168 -0.54 -7.38 8.99
CA LEU A 168 -1.12 -7.06 10.30
C LEU A 168 -0.08 -6.81 11.41
N PRO A 169 1.02 -7.58 11.55
CA PRO A 169 2.03 -7.32 12.58
C PRO A 169 2.66 -5.92 12.48
N GLN A 170 2.97 -5.47 11.26
CA GLN A 170 3.53 -4.14 11.00
C GLN A 170 2.49 -3.04 11.23
N VAL A 171 1.22 -3.29 10.89
CA VAL A 171 0.12 -2.37 11.19
C VAL A 171 -0.10 -2.23 12.70
N LEU A 172 -0.06 -3.33 13.47
CA LEU A 172 -0.14 -3.29 14.92
C LEU A 172 1.03 -2.50 15.52
N THR A 173 2.24 -2.71 15.02
CA THR A 173 3.43 -1.97 15.45
C THR A 173 3.29 -0.47 15.15
N LEU A 174 2.83 -0.11 13.94
CA LEU A 174 2.55 1.29 13.57
C LEU A 174 1.57 1.94 14.55
N LEU A 175 0.54 1.22 14.96
CA LEU A 175 -0.51 1.71 15.86
C LEU A 175 -0.14 1.63 17.35
N GLY A 176 1.04 1.07 17.70
CA GLY A 176 1.42 0.82 19.09
C GLY A 176 0.52 -0.20 19.80
N LEU A 177 -0.10 -1.11 19.06
CA LEU A 177 -1.04 -2.11 19.57
C LEU A 177 -0.36 -3.47 19.71
N GLN A 178 -0.79 -4.26 20.69
CA GLN A 178 -0.31 -5.63 20.87
C GLN A 178 -1.05 -6.61 19.97
N GLY A 179 -0.32 -7.57 19.41
CA GLY A 179 -0.92 -8.80 18.88
C GLY A 179 -1.34 -9.68 20.04
N SER A 180 -2.56 -10.21 20.00
CA SER A 180 -3.08 -11.16 20.99
C SER A 180 -2.23 -12.42 21.08
#